data_AF-A0A6M3MAF4-F1
#
_entry.id   AF-A0A6M3MAF4-F1
#
_cell.length_a   1.000
_cell.length_b   1.000
_cell.length_c   1.000
_cell.angle_alpha   90.00
_cell.angle_beta   90.00
_cell.angle_gamma   90.00
#
_symmetry.space_group_name_H-M   'P 1'
#
loop_
_entity.id
_entity.type
_entity.pdbx_description
1 polymer ?
#
loop_
_entity_poly.entity_id
_entity_poly.type
_entity_poly.pdbx_seq_one_letter_code
_entity_poly.pdbx_strand_id
1 'polypeptide(L)' 'MSRTIPISLPLKVFEKIVEDIKGTSVKSVEAFIEALVMQKYPELNEPIYTEEEEELIKERLRKLGYL' A
#
# COMPACT_ATOMS: atom_id res chain seq x y z
N MET A 1 15.99 8.92 1.97
CA MET A 1 15.72 8.21 0.69
C MET A 1 15.57 6.74 1.02
N SER A 2 14.44 6.14 0.67
CA SER A 2 14.23 4.69 0.73
C SER A 2 15.19 3.99 -0.23
N ARG A 3 15.78 2.88 0.20
CA ARG A 3 16.74 2.11 -0.60
C ARG A 3 15.95 1.15 -1.48
N THR A 4 16.05 1.27 -2.80
CA THR A 4 15.43 0.32 -3.75
C THR A 4 16.47 -0.58 -4.38
N ILE A 5 16.05 -1.79 -4.78
CA ILE A 5 16.85 -2.74 -5.55
C ILE A 5 16.21 -2.96 -6.93
N PRO A 6 16.99 -3.06 -8.02
CA PRO A 6 16.43 -3.35 -9.34
C PRO A 6 15.97 -4.80 -9.41
N ILE A 7 14.80 -5.03 -10.02
CA ILE A 7 14.25 -6.35 -10.30
C ILE A 7 14.02 -6.51 -11.80
N SER A 8 14.21 -7.72 -12.33
CA SER A 8 13.91 -8.05 -13.72
C SER A 8 12.55 -8.73 -13.81
N LEU A 9 11.72 -8.28 -14.74
CA LEU A 9 10.39 -8.85 -14.99
C LEU A 9 10.32 -9.36 -16.43
N PRO A 10 9.58 -10.44 -16.70
CA PRO A 10 9.28 -10.84 -18.07
C PRO A 10 8.56 -9.71 -18.81
N LEU A 11 8.92 -9.47 -20.07
CA LEU A 11 8.35 -8.38 -20.88
C LEU A 11 6.81 -8.42 -20.91
N LYS A 12 6.24 -9.62 -21.08
CA LYS A 12 4.78 -9.85 -21.10
C LYS A 12 4.08 -9.39 -19.83
N VAL A 13 4.74 -9.54 -18.67
CA VAL A 13 4.18 -9.11 -17.37
C VAL A 13 4.20 -7.59 -17.30
N PHE A 14 5.30 -6.97 -17.71
CA PHE A 14 5.41 -5.50 -17.75
C PHE A 14 4.34 -4.88 -18.67
N GLU A 15 4.19 -5.38 -19.90
CA GLU A 15 3.19 -4.91 -20.86
C GLU A 15 1.77 -5.02 -20.29
N LYS A 16 1.45 -6.15 -19.67
CA LYS A 16 0.15 -6.36 -19.04
C LYS A 16 -0.13 -5.35 -17.93
N ILE A 17 0.85 -5.08 -17.07
CA ILE A 17 0.71 -4.08 -16.01
C ILE A 17 0.52 -2.68 -16.61
N VAL A 18 1.26 -2.33 -17.66
CA VAL A 18 1.12 -1.04 -18.35
C VAL A 18 -0.30 -0.86 -18.91
N GLU A 19 -0.89 -1.92 -19.48
CA GLU A 19 -2.28 -1.89 -19.92
C GLU A 19 -3.25 -1.74 -18.74
N ASP A 20 -3.04 -2.48 -17.65
CA ASP A 20 -3.94 -2.48 -16.49
C ASP A 20 -3.93 -1.13 -15.74
N ILE A 21 -2.79 -0.44 -15.69
CA ILE A 21 -2.69 0.90 -15.07
C ILE A 21 -3.14 2.02 -15.99
N LYS A 22 -3.35 1.75 -17.30
CA LYS A 22 -3.72 2.77 -18.28
C LYS A 22 -5.12 3.32 -17.97
N GLY A 23 -5.18 4.62 -17.68
CA GLY A 23 -6.44 5.28 -17.29
C GLY A 23 -6.73 5.23 -15.78
N THR A 24 -5.82 4.66 -14.98
CA THR A 24 -5.84 4.77 -13.52
C THR A 24 -4.99 5.94 -13.05
N SER A 25 -5.07 6.26 -11.74
CA SER A 25 -4.20 7.26 -11.10
C SER A 25 -2.78 6.75 -10.80
N VAL A 26 -2.46 5.49 -11.15
CA VAL A 26 -1.15 4.89 -10.88
C VAL A 26 -0.13 5.41 -11.88
N LYS A 27 0.98 5.95 -11.36
CA LYS A 27 1.95 6.72 -12.15
C LYS A 27 3.03 5.86 -12.82
N SER A 28 3.30 4.66 -12.31
CA SER A 28 4.32 3.77 -12.89
C SER A 28 4.09 2.31 -12.53
N VAL A 29 4.76 1.42 -13.26
CA VAL A 29 4.76 -0.02 -12.98
C VAL A 29 5.41 -0.32 -11.63
N GLU A 30 6.46 0.41 -11.24
CA GLU A 30 7.06 0.22 -9.91
C GLU A 30 6.06 0.54 -8.80
N ALA A 31 5.32 1.66 -8.92
CA ALA A 31 4.32 2.05 -7.93
C ALA A 31 3.17 1.03 -7.84
N PHE A 32 2.77 0.46 -8.99
CA PHE A 32 1.77 -0.60 -9.02
C PHE A 32 2.25 -1.85 -8.27
N ILE A 33 3.47 -2.29 -8.54
CA ILE A 33 4.05 -3.48 -7.90
C ILE A 33 4.26 -3.25 -6.41
N GLU A 34 4.77 -2.08 -6.03
CA GLU A 34 4.94 -1.69 -4.62
C GLU A 34 3.61 -1.74 -3.87
N ALA A 35 2.56 -1.11 -4.40
CA ALA A 35 1.22 -1.14 -3.80
C ALA A 35 0.66 -2.58 -3.69
N LEU A 36 0.86 -3.40 -4.72
CA LEU A 36 0.39 -4.78 -4.74
C LEU A 36 1.12 -5.65 -3.70
N VAL A 37 2.42 -5.41 -3.50
CA VAL A 37 3.23 -6.07 -2.47
C VAL A 37 2.80 -5.60 -1.07
N MET A 38 2.62 -4.30 -0.85
CA MET A 38 2.13 -3.74 0.42
C MET A 38 0.73 -4.24 0.79
N GLN A 39 -0.14 -4.46 -0.21
CA GLN A 39 -1.46 -5.05 0.01
C GLN A 39 -1.36 -6.53 0.40
N LYS A 40 -0.40 -7.26 -0.19
CA LYS A 40 -0.19 -8.69 0.09
C LYS A 40 0.46 -8.93 1.45
N TYR A 41 1.31 -8.01 1.90
CA TYR A 41 2.02 -8.08 3.18
C TYR A 41 1.69 -6.84 4.03
N PRO A 42 0.51 -6.80 4.67
CA PRO A 42 0.09 -5.66 5.49
C PRO A 42 1.08 -5.31 6.59
N GLU A 43 1.86 -6.27 7.08
CA GLU A 43 2.91 -6.11 8.09
C GLU A 43 4.09 -5.25 7.63
N LEU A 44 4.27 -5.07 6.30
CA LEU A 44 5.26 -4.15 5.75
C LEU A 44 4.78 -2.70 5.75
N ASN A 45 3.46 -2.47 5.90
CA ASN A 45 2.98 -1.12 6.16
C ASN A 45 3.35 -0.79 7.60
N GLU A 46 4.05 0.33 7.79
CA GLU A 46 4.22 0.87 9.13
C GLU A 46 2.83 1.01 9.76
N PRO A 47 2.62 0.54 11.00
CA PRO A 47 1.36 0.75 11.68
C PRO A 47 1.06 2.25 11.65
N ILE A 48 0.00 2.63 10.96
CA ILE A 48 -0.39 4.03 10.73
C ILE A 48 -0.63 4.75 12.06
N TYR A 49 -0.92 3.97 13.10
CA TYR A 49 -1.11 4.41 14.47
C TYR A 49 -0.22 3.60 15.40
N THR A 50 0.43 4.30 16.32
CA THR A 50 1.00 3.68 17.52
C THR A 50 -0.12 3.05 18.37
N GLU A 51 0.22 2.10 19.25
CA GLU A 51 -0.77 1.48 20.15
C GLU A 51 -1.52 2.53 20.99
N GLU A 52 -0.82 3.58 21.42
CA GLU A 52 -1.40 4.72 22.15
C GLU A 52 -2.43 5.50 21.31
N GLU A 53 -2.13 5.75 20.03
CA GLU A 53 -3.05 6.40 19.10
C GLU A 53 -4.27 5.53 18.79
N GLU A 54 -4.08 4.22 18.66
CA GLU A 54 -5.16 3.27 18.44
C GLU A 54 -6.13 3.22 19.65
N GLU A 55 -5.61 3.25 20.88
CA GLU A 55 -6.45 3.36 22.08
C GLU A 55 -7.24 4.67 22.13
N LEU A 56 -6.61 5.80 21.79
CA LEU A 56 -7.28 7.10 21.76
C LEU A 56 -8.40 7.13 20.71
N ILE A 57 -8.17 6.53 19.54
CA ILE A 57 -9.17 6.40 18.48
C ILE A 57 -10.31 5.49 18.95
N LYS A 58 -10.02 4.34 19.56
CA LYS A 58 -11.03 3.42 20.13
C LYS A 58 -11.88 4.11 21.20
N GLU A 59 -11.27 4.89 22.10
CA GLU A 59 -12.00 5.63 23.14
C GLU A 59 -12.92 6.69 22.53
N ARG A 60 -12.47 7.42 21.50
CA ARG A 60 -13.29 8.37 20.75
C ARG A 60 -14.45 7.70 20.03
N LEU A 61 -14.21 6.56 19.37
CA LEU A 61 -15.25 5.81 18.67
C LEU A 61 -16.32 5.28 19.63
N ARG A 62 -15.94 4.79 20.82
CA ARG A 62 -16.88 4.42 21.89
C ARG A 62 -17.72 5.61 22.37
N LYS A 63 -17.09 6.77 22.60
CA LYS A 63 -17.81 8.01 22.98
C LYS A 63 -18.83 8.46 21.92
N LEU A 64 -18.53 8.19 20.66
CA LEU A 64 -19.39 8.52 19.53
C LEU A 64 -20.40 7.40 19.18
N GLY A 65 -20.34 6.24 19.85
CA GLY A 65 -21.27 5.12 19.65
C GLY A 65 -21.02 4.30 18.38
N TYR A 66 -19.85 4.40 17.78
CA TYR A 66 -19.44 3.59 16.62
C TYR A 66 -18.83 2.23 17.02
N LEU A 67 -18.60 2.03 18.32
CA LEU A 67 -18.03 0.84 18.98
C LEU A 67 -18.76 0.62 20.31
#